data_AF-A0A7L4JFX6-F1
#
_entry.id   AF-A0A7L4JFX6-F1
#
_cell.length_a   1.000
_cell.length_b   1.000
_cell.length_c   1.000
_cell.angle_alpha   90.00
_cell.angle_beta   90.00
_cell.angle_gamma   90.00
#
_symmetry.space_group_name_H-M   'P 1'
#
loop_
_entity.id
_entity.type
_entity.pdbx_description
1 polymer ?
#
loop_
_entity_poly.entity_id
_entity_poly.type
_entity_poly.pdbx_seq_one_letter_code
_entity_poly.pdbx_strand_id
1 'polypeptide(L)'
;CLYFQECKVQNSSREYCKIFAAEARAVPDFGAVPEIIPLYLIYRPANNIPYATMEEDLGRPCEQYCVTERDGSLVARGTSEIVLKCCTFQHWVYQWTNGNILVTDMEGKGIFCVDNSVGRYQGLKESCFPSVLEQFPATHKCNQYCSILGLKMLEPAKPKGPKSPSLGRKSAQSSPQLQKKI
;
A
#
# COMPACT_ATOMS: atom_id res chain seq x y z
N CYS A 1 7.43 -18.30 10.66
CA CYS A 1 7.21 -19.24 9.53
C CYS A 1 6.73 -18.42 8.33
N LEU A 2 7.37 -18.55 7.16
CA LEU A 2 7.07 -17.73 5.97
C LEU A 2 5.60 -17.85 5.55
N TYR A 3 5.07 -19.07 5.51
CA TYR A 3 3.67 -19.38 5.17
C TYR A 3 2.62 -18.67 6.03
N PHE A 4 2.88 -18.52 7.33
CA PHE A 4 1.95 -17.81 8.22
C PHE A 4 1.88 -16.32 7.89
N GLN A 5 3.02 -15.71 7.57
CA GLN A 5 3.09 -14.29 7.22
C GLN A 5 2.43 -14.04 5.86
N GLU A 6 2.71 -14.86 4.85
CA GLU A 6 2.05 -14.81 3.54
C GLU A 6 0.52 -14.90 3.67
N CYS A 7 0.04 -15.90 4.42
CA CYS A 7 -1.38 -16.08 4.72
C CYS A 7 -2.00 -14.85 5.40
N LYS A 8 -1.27 -14.21 6.33
CA LYS A 8 -1.74 -13.00 7.01
C LYS A 8 -1.81 -11.80 6.07
N VAL A 9 -0.79 -11.61 5.23
CA VAL A 9 -0.67 -10.51 4.26
C VAL A 9 -1.83 -10.56 3.26
N GLN A 10 -1.98 -11.68 2.54
CA GLN A 10 -3.02 -11.81 1.50
C GLN A 10 -4.43 -11.71 2.06
N ASN A 11 -4.71 -12.36 3.21
CA ASN A 11 -6.03 -12.26 3.82
C ASN A 11 -6.33 -10.86 4.38
N SER A 12 -5.32 -10.11 4.82
CA SER A 12 -5.52 -8.71 5.22
C SER A 12 -5.88 -7.84 4.00
N SER A 13 -5.15 -7.98 2.89
CA SER A 13 -5.50 -7.34 1.61
C SER A 13 -6.92 -7.71 1.16
N ARG A 14 -7.30 -8.97 1.35
CA ARG A 14 -8.63 -9.48 1.01
C ARG A 14 -9.73 -8.79 1.80
N GLU A 15 -9.55 -8.52 3.09
CA GLU A 15 -10.56 -7.79 3.86
C GLU A 15 -10.77 -6.36 3.33
N TYR A 16 -9.69 -5.66 2.95
CA TYR A 16 -9.82 -4.35 2.27
C TYR A 16 -10.49 -4.48 0.91
N CYS A 17 -10.15 -5.53 0.14
CA CYS A 17 -10.76 -5.80 -1.15
C CYS A 17 -12.27 -6.01 -1.06
N LYS A 18 -12.78 -6.66 0.00
CA LYS A 18 -14.23 -6.80 0.24
C LYS A 18 -14.92 -5.45 0.45
N ILE A 19 -14.31 -4.56 1.23
CA ILE A 19 -14.87 -3.23 1.51
C ILE A 19 -14.88 -2.42 0.20
N PHE A 20 -13.75 -2.38 -0.50
CA PHE A 20 -13.64 -1.76 -1.82
C PHE A 20 -14.68 -2.30 -2.80
N ALA A 21 -14.84 -3.62 -2.88
CA ALA A 21 -15.81 -4.27 -3.76
C ALA A 21 -17.24 -3.88 -3.42
N ALA A 22 -17.58 -3.70 -2.13
CA ALA A 22 -18.89 -3.22 -1.72
C ALA A 22 -19.13 -1.77 -2.16
N GLU A 23 -18.14 -0.88 -1.99
CA GLU A 23 -18.23 0.52 -2.44
C GLU A 23 -18.31 0.63 -3.97
N ALA A 24 -17.46 -0.11 -4.68
CA ALA A 24 -17.38 -0.08 -6.12
C ALA A 24 -18.65 -0.65 -6.80
N ARG A 25 -19.25 -1.71 -6.23
CA ARG A 25 -20.54 -2.25 -6.72
C ARG A 25 -21.70 -1.26 -6.53
N ALA A 26 -21.60 -0.34 -5.58
CA ALA A 26 -22.62 0.70 -5.39
C ALA A 26 -22.57 1.79 -6.48
N VAL A 27 -21.52 1.80 -7.32
CA VAL A 27 -21.37 2.76 -8.41
C VAL A 27 -21.71 2.08 -9.74
N PRO A 28 -22.81 2.45 -10.42
CA PRO A 28 -23.31 1.75 -11.61
C PRO A 28 -22.28 1.60 -12.74
N ASP A 29 -21.44 2.62 -12.94
CA ASP A 29 -20.47 2.65 -14.05
C ASP A 29 -19.15 1.92 -13.73
N PHE A 30 -19.01 1.31 -12.55
CA PHE A 30 -17.79 0.59 -12.19
C PHE A 30 -17.70 -0.79 -12.85
N GLY A 31 -18.83 -1.49 -13.01
CA GLY A 31 -18.87 -2.84 -13.56
C GLY A 31 -18.23 -3.89 -12.64
N ALA A 32 -17.55 -4.89 -13.23
CA ALA A 32 -16.94 -5.99 -12.47
C ALA A 32 -15.85 -5.49 -11.50
N VAL A 33 -15.84 -6.01 -10.28
CA VAL A 33 -14.92 -5.57 -9.21
C VAL A 33 -13.79 -6.59 -8.98
N PRO A 34 -12.55 -6.16 -8.74
CA PRO A 34 -11.47 -7.02 -8.26
C PRO A 34 -11.85 -7.82 -7.01
N GLU A 35 -11.38 -9.06 -6.92
CA GLU A 35 -11.53 -9.94 -5.76
C GLU A 35 -10.20 -10.63 -5.44
N ILE A 36 -9.82 -10.68 -4.16
CA ILE A 36 -8.65 -11.42 -3.71
C ILE A 36 -9.08 -12.80 -3.20
N ILE A 37 -8.46 -13.85 -3.73
CA ILE A 37 -8.74 -15.23 -3.30
C ILE A 37 -8.19 -15.48 -1.90
N PRO A 38 -8.90 -16.26 -1.06
CA PRO A 38 -8.42 -16.61 0.27
C PRO A 38 -7.17 -17.50 0.19
N LEU A 39 -6.20 -17.24 1.06
CA LEU A 39 -5.03 -18.10 1.27
C LEU A 39 -5.22 -18.86 2.57
N TYR A 40 -5.17 -20.19 2.54
CA TYR A 40 -5.34 -21.03 3.72
C TYR A 40 -4.00 -21.56 4.21
N LEU A 41 -3.74 -21.47 5.52
CA LEU A 41 -2.61 -22.15 6.15
C LEU A 41 -3.03 -23.57 6.55
N ILE A 42 -2.35 -24.58 6.01
CA ILE A 42 -2.61 -26.00 6.30
C ILE A 42 -1.50 -26.58 7.19
N TYR A 43 -1.90 -27.41 8.15
CA TYR A 43 -0.97 -28.20 8.97
C TYR A 43 -0.84 -29.63 8.42
N ARG A 44 0.40 -30.10 8.26
CA ARG A 44 0.78 -31.36 7.63
C ARG A 44 1.61 -32.21 8.61
N PRO A 45 0.95 -32.97 9.51
CA PRO A 45 1.64 -33.65 10.62
C PRO A 45 2.65 -34.72 10.20
N ALA A 46 2.49 -35.30 9.00
CA ALA A 46 3.36 -36.34 8.47
C ALA A 46 4.54 -35.80 7.62
N ASN A 47 4.71 -34.48 7.53
CA ASN A 47 5.70 -33.86 6.66
C ASN A 47 6.80 -33.15 7.48
N ASN A 48 8.05 -33.24 7.00
CA ASN A 48 9.19 -32.51 7.57
C ASN A 48 8.98 -30.97 7.57
N ILE A 49 8.14 -30.47 6.66
CA ILE A 49 7.67 -29.09 6.62
C ILE A 49 6.18 -29.09 7.03
N PRO A 50 5.87 -28.83 8.32
CA PRO A 50 4.53 -29.05 8.86
C PRO A 50 3.50 -28.00 8.45
N TYR A 51 3.91 -26.92 7.81
CA TYR A 51 3.00 -25.88 7.33
C TYR A 51 3.15 -25.69 5.82
N ALA A 52 2.02 -25.40 5.16
CA ALA A 52 1.98 -24.97 3.77
C ALA A 52 0.79 -24.02 3.57
N THR A 53 0.77 -23.34 2.44
CA THR A 53 -0.37 -22.54 1.99
C THR A 53 -1.16 -23.30 0.92
N MET A 54 -2.45 -23.01 0.82
CA MET A 54 -3.35 -23.54 -0.19
C MET A 54 -4.33 -22.45 -0.63
N GLU A 55 -4.53 -22.31 -1.93
CA GLU A 55 -5.46 -21.36 -2.55
C GLU A 55 -6.12 -21.99 -3.78
N GLU A 56 -7.13 -21.32 -4.32
CA GLU A 56 -7.78 -21.75 -5.56
C GLU A 56 -6.81 -21.67 -6.74
N ASP A 57 -6.74 -22.72 -7.54
CA ASP A 57 -5.92 -22.72 -8.75
C ASP A 57 -6.61 -21.89 -9.85
N LEU A 58 -6.14 -20.65 -10.03
CA LEU A 58 -6.58 -19.78 -11.12
C LEU A 58 -6.09 -20.28 -12.50
N GLY A 59 -5.25 -21.31 -12.54
CA GLY A 59 -4.56 -21.83 -13.72
C GLY A 59 -3.47 -20.88 -14.21
N ARG A 60 -2.41 -21.41 -14.82
CA ARG A 60 -1.30 -20.61 -15.37
C ARG A 60 -1.38 -20.49 -16.91
N PRO A 61 -0.86 -19.41 -17.53
CA PRO A 61 -0.20 -18.26 -16.91
C PRO A 61 -1.18 -17.28 -16.26
N CYS A 62 -0.75 -16.61 -15.19
CA CYS A 62 -1.45 -15.45 -14.62
C CYS A 62 -0.92 -14.17 -15.27
N GLU A 63 -1.77 -13.16 -15.41
CA GLU A 63 -1.39 -11.82 -15.81
C GLU A 63 -0.90 -11.04 -14.58
N GLN A 64 0.26 -10.40 -14.70
CA GLN A 64 0.75 -9.47 -13.69
C GLN A 64 0.11 -8.12 -13.94
N TYR A 65 -0.58 -7.55 -12.95
CA TYR A 65 -1.27 -6.26 -13.10
C TYR A 65 -0.40 -5.11 -12.61
N CYS A 66 0.26 -5.28 -11.47
CA CYS A 66 1.26 -4.35 -10.96
C CYS A 66 2.46 -5.10 -10.42
N VAL A 67 3.64 -4.51 -10.52
CA VAL A 67 4.90 -5.10 -10.02
C VAL A 67 5.72 -4.03 -9.32
N THR A 68 6.35 -4.42 -8.22
CA THR A 68 7.38 -3.64 -7.53
C THR A 68 8.71 -3.90 -8.22
N GLU A 69 9.27 -2.88 -8.85
CA GLU A 69 10.58 -2.94 -9.48
C GLU A 69 11.70 -2.97 -8.44
N ARG A 70 12.92 -3.33 -8.88
CA ARG A 70 14.10 -3.43 -8.01
C ARG A 70 14.47 -2.11 -7.32
N ASP A 71 14.05 -0.98 -7.86
CA ASP A 71 14.25 0.35 -7.30
C ASP A 71 13.14 0.79 -6.33
N GLY A 72 12.14 -0.07 -6.08
CA GLY A 72 10.99 0.22 -5.23
C GLY A 72 9.90 1.04 -5.92
N SER A 73 9.98 1.25 -7.25
CA SER A 73 8.88 1.86 -7.99
C SER A 73 7.78 0.83 -8.28
N LEU A 74 6.52 1.27 -8.23
CA LEU A 74 5.37 0.47 -8.64
C LEU A 74 5.00 0.77 -10.07
N VAL A 75 4.92 -0.28 -10.88
CA VAL A 75 4.62 -0.16 -12.31
C VAL A 75 3.39 -1.00 -12.65
N ALA A 76 2.39 -0.35 -13.24
CA ALA A 76 1.25 -1.02 -13.85
C ALA A 76 1.68 -1.67 -15.17
N ARG A 77 1.35 -2.95 -15.38
CA ARG A 77 1.80 -3.74 -16.55
C ARG A 77 0.82 -3.64 -17.74
N GLY A 78 0.34 -2.44 -18.03
CA GLY A 78 -0.54 -2.17 -19.17
C GLY A 78 -1.64 -1.16 -18.85
N THR A 79 -2.64 -1.12 -19.72
CA THR A 79 -3.81 -0.24 -19.61
C THR A 79 -5.11 -0.99 -19.81
N SER A 80 -5.10 -2.32 -19.64
CA SER A 80 -6.33 -3.12 -19.69
C SER A 80 -7.27 -2.69 -18.56
N GLU A 81 -8.58 -2.95 -18.74
CA GLU A 81 -9.59 -2.60 -17.75
C GLU A 81 -9.25 -3.14 -16.36
N ILE A 82 -8.80 -4.40 -16.29
CA ILE A 82 -8.43 -5.05 -15.05
C ILE A 82 -7.22 -4.36 -14.39
N VAL A 83 -6.19 -4.02 -15.16
CA VAL A 83 -5.02 -3.28 -14.64
C VAL A 83 -5.44 -1.94 -14.08
N LEU A 84 -6.32 -1.20 -14.76
CA LEU A 84 -6.82 0.09 -14.27
C LEU A 84 -7.61 -0.06 -12.96
N LYS A 85 -8.46 -1.08 -12.85
CA LYS A 85 -9.23 -1.37 -11.63
C LYS A 85 -8.32 -1.81 -10.47
N CYS A 86 -7.30 -2.60 -10.75
CA CYS A 86 -6.25 -2.96 -9.78
C CYS A 86 -5.51 -1.70 -9.30
N CYS A 87 -5.09 -0.81 -10.19
CA CYS A 87 -4.46 0.47 -9.80
C CYS A 87 -5.40 1.36 -8.97
N THR A 88 -6.69 1.37 -9.28
CA THR A 88 -7.71 2.07 -8.49
C THR A 88 -7.87 1.46 -7.11
N PHE A 89 -7.84 0.13 -6.99
CA PHE A 89 -7.86 -0.56 -5.70
C PHE A 89 -6.63 -0.19 -4.85
N GLN A 90 -5.42 -0.15 -5.43
CA GLN A 90 -4.21 0.30 -4.71
C GLN A 90 -4.37 1.73 -4.17
N HIS A 91 -4.89 2.64 -5.00
CA HIS A 91 -5.16 4.01 -4.60
C HIS A 91 -6.22 4.07 -3.49
N TRP A 92 -7.33 3.34 -3.64
CA TRP A 92 -8.37 3.28 -2.63
C TRP A 92 -7.82 2.80 -1.27
N VAL A 93 -7.05 1.71 -1.22
CA VAL A 93 -6.45 1.19 0.02
C VAL A 93 -5.48 2.21 0.62
N TYR A 94 -4.65 2.84 -0.21
CA TYR A 94 -3.72 3.86 0.23
C TYR A 94 -4.45 5.03 0.89
N GLN A 95 -5.51 5.54 0.26
CA GLN A 95 -6.30 6.63 0.81
C GLN A 95 -7.07 6.21 2.06
N TRP A 96 -7.74 5.05 2.03
CA TRP A 96 -8.52 4.49 3.13
C TRP A 96 -7.71 4.31 4.41
N THR A 97 -6.44 3.93 4.24
CA THR A 97 -5.51 3.69 5.36
C THR A 97 -4.64 4.89 5.68
N ASN A 98 -4.93 6.08 5.13
CA ASN A 98 -4.14 7.30 5.33
C ASN A 98 -2.65 7.13 4.98
N GLY A 99 -2.36 6.37 3.92
CA GLY A 99 -1.00 6.07 3.46
C GLY A 99 -0.24 5.13 4.39
N ASN A 100 -0.93 4.21 5.07
CA ASN A 100 -0.29 3.22 5.94
C ASN A 100 -0.17 1.83 5.29
N ILE A 101 -1.00 1.53 4.29
CA ILE A 101 -1.00 0.26 3.58
C ILE A 101 -1.05 0.51 2.08
N LEU A 102 -0.33 -0.32 1.34
CA LEU A 102 -0.32 -0.36 -0.11
C LEU A 102 -0.28 -1.82 -0.58
N VAL A 103 -1.24 -2.17 -1.43
CA VAL A 103 -1.34 -3.48 -2.10
C VAL A 103 -0.35 -3.47 -3.27
N THR A 104 0.47 -4.52 -3.46
CA THR A 104 1.57 -4.54 -4.45
C THR A 104 1.74 -5.93 -5.07
N ASP A 105 2.41 -6.02 -6.23
CA ASP A 105 2.62 -7.32 -6.90
C ASP A 105 1.32 -8.10 -7.14
N MET A 106 0.24 -7.42 -7.55
CA MET A 106 -1.02 -8.07 -7.88
C MET A 106 -0.89 -8.85 -9.18
N GLU A 107 -1.21 -10.14 -9.13
CA GLU A 107 -1.28 -11.02 -10.30
C GLU A 107 -2.57 -11.85 -10.29
N GLY A 108 -3.06 -12.28 -11.44
CA GLY A 108 -4.20 -13.19 -11.45
C GLY A 108 -4.81 -13.43 -12.83
N LYS A 109 -6.11 -13.73 -12.85
CA LYS A 109 -6.87 -13.91 -14.09
C LYS A 109 -8.22 -13.20 -14.02
N GLY A 110 -8.40 -12.22 -14.89
CA GLY A 110 -9.57 -11.36 -14.83
C GLY A 110 -9.67 -10.70 -13.46
N ILE A 111 -10.85 -10.68 -12.84
CA ILE A 111 -11.06 -10.01 -11.56
C ILE A 111 -10.37 -10.67 -10.36
N PHE A 112 -9.96 -11.93 -10.47
CA PHE A 112 -9.34 -12.65 -9.37
C PHE A 112 -7.86 -12.33 -9.28
N CYS A 113 -7.41 -11.92 -8.09
CA CYS A 113 -6.05 -11.49 -7.81
C CYS A 113 -5.44 -12.25 -6.62
N VAL A 114 -4.16 -12.53 -6.72
CA VAL A 114 -3.22 -12.84 -5.65
C VAL A 114 -2.36 -11.58 -5.45
N ASP A 115 -2.05 -11.21 -4.21
CA ASP A 115 -1.40 -9.95 -3.88
C ASP A 115 -0.32 -10.15 -2.81
N ASN A 116 0.76 -9.37 -2.92
CA ASN A 116 1.69 -9.14 -1.82
C ASN A 116 1.49 -7.71 -1.31
N SER A 117 0.87 -7.52 -0.14
CA SER A 117 0.75 -6.17 0.43
C SER A 117 1.96 -5.73 1.24
N VAL A 118 2.21 -4.42 1.20
CA VAL A 118 3.21 -3.68 1.95
C VAL A 118 2.52 -2.71 2.87
N GLY A 119 2.88 -2.68 4.16
CA GLY A 119 2.28 -1.73 5.10
C GLY A 119 3.17 -1.40 6.29
N ARG A 120 2.89 -0.26 6.93
CA ARG A 120 3.52 0.22 8.17
C ARG A 120 2.86 -0.32 9.45
N TYR A 121 1.94 -1.27 9.34
CA TYR A 121 1.24 -1.82 10.50
C TYR A 121 2.08 -2.84 11.27
N GLN A 122 2.10 -2.70 12.60
CA GLN A 122 2.71 -3.67 13.52
C GLN A 122 2.16 -5.08 13.24
N GLY A 123 2.99 -5.96 12.68
CA GLY A 123 2.67 -7.36 12.45
C GLY A 123 2.37 -7.75 11.01
N LEU A 124 2.49 -6.84 10.04
CA LEU A 124 2.87 -7.18 8.66
C LEU A 124 4.39 -7.03 8.58
N LYS A 125 5.08 -7.92 7.86
CA LYS A 125 6.54 -7.79 7.66
C LYS A 125 6.77 -6.43 7.00
N GLU A 126 7.63 -5.59 7.57
CA GLU A 126 8.14 -4.42 6.86
C GLU A 126 8.63 -4.89 5.50
N SER A 127 8.06 -4.35 4.42
CA SER A 127 8.50 -4.74 3.09
C SER A 127 9.97 -4.37 2.92
N CYS A 128 10.62 -5.00 1.95
CA CYS A 128 12.02 -4.72 1.64
C CYS A 128 12.27 -3.27 1.18
N PHE A 129 11.20 -2.47 0.99
CA PHE A 129 11.24 -1.12 0.43
C PHE A 129 10.15 -0.21 1.06
N PRO A 130 10.36 0.31 2.28
CA PRO A 130 9.46 1.29 2.89
C PRO A 130 9.26 2.54 2.01
N SER A 131 10.22 2.83 1.13
CA SER A 131 10.16 3.91 0.13
C SER A 131 9.02 3.76 -0.87
N VAL A 132 8.56 2.54 -1.18
CA VAL A 132 7.45 2.31 -2.14
C VAL A 132 6.21 3.09 -1.72
N LEU A 133 5.91 3.06 -0.42
CA LEU A 133 4.73 3.68 0.14
C LEU A 133 4.85 5.22 0.18
N GLU A 134 6.06 5.76 0.26
CA GLU A 134 6.33 7.20 0.17
C GLU A 134 6.35 7.71 -1.27
N GLN A 135 6.77 6.87 -2.22
CA GLN A 135 6.85 7.20 -3.64
C GLN A 135 5.49 7.03 -4.36
N PHE A 136 4.58 6.22 -3.82
CA PHE A 136 3.30 5.92 -4.46
C PHE A 136 2.49 7.16 -4.90
N PRO A 137 2.37 8.24 -4.09
CA PRO A 137 1.71 9.47 -4.54
C PRO A 137 2.33 10.10 -5.80
N ALA A 138 3.64 9.93 -6.00
CA ALA A 138 4.34 10.47 -7.16
C ALA A 138 4.28 9.56 -8.39
N THR A 139 4.09 8.24 -8.20
CA THR A 139 4.09 7.25 -9.29
C THR A 139 2.68 6.87 -9.75
N HIS A 140 1.68 6.99 -8.88
CA HIS A 140 0.29 6.66 -9.21
C HIS A 140 -0.28 7.66 -10.24
N LYS A 141 -0.83 7.13 -11.33
CA LYS A 141 -1.60 7.89 -12.31
C LYS A 141 -3.07 7.59 -12.11
N CYS A 142 -3.83 8.57 -11.65
CA CYS A 142 -5.29 8.44 -11.56
C CYS A 142 -5.87 8.07 -12.93
N ASN A 143 -6.86 7.20 -12.92
CA ASN A 143 -7.59 6.75 -14.10
C ASN A 143 -9.10 6.98 -13.93
N GLN A 144 -9.90 6.63 -14.94
CA GLN A 144 -11.34 6.84 -14.92
C GLN A 144 -12.05 6.23 -13.70
N TYR A 145 -11.62 5.07 -13.21
CA TYR A 145 -12.21 4.41 -12.05
C TYR A 145 -11.86 5.13 -10.74
N CYS A 146 -10.68 5.75 -10.65
CA CYS A 146 -10.36 6.63 -9.53
C CYS A 146 -11.33 7.83 -9.48
N SER A 147 -11.64 8.41 -10.63
CA SER A 147 -12.59 9.53 -10.75
C SER A 147 -14.02 9.12 -10.44
N ILE A 148 -14.48 7.97 -10.94
CA ILE A 148 -15.83 7.42 -10.70
C ILE A 148 -16.05 7.14 -9.20
N LEU A 149 -15.01 6.69 -8.49
CA LEU A 149 -15.05 6.50 -7.03
C LEU A 149 -14.82 7.78 -6.22
N GLY A 150 -14.59 8.93 -6.87
CA GLY A 150 -14.34 10.19 -6.19
C GLY A 150 -13.06 10.19 -5.33
N LEU A 151 -12.04 9.41 -5.71
CA LEU A 151 -10.76 9.37 -4.98
C LEU A 151 -10.04 10.71 -5.11
N LYS A 152 -9.41 11.16 -4.03
CA LYS A 152 -8.64 12.40 -4.01
C LYS A 152 -7.38 12.20 -4.84
N MET A 153 -7.01 13.19 -5.65
CA MET A 153 -5.72 13.14 -6.33
C MET A 153 -4.60 13.05 -5.28
N LEU A 154 -3.69 12.09 -5.49
CA LEU A 154 -2.51 11.96 -4.66
C LEU A 154 -1.52 13.04 -5.07
N GLU A 155 -1.22 13.94 -4.15
CA GLU A 155 -0.18 14.94 -4.36
C GLU A 155 1.15 14.38 -3.86
N PRO A 156 2.24 14.50 -4.64
CA PRO A 156 3.58 14.22 -4.14
C PRO A 156 3.81 15.01 -2.87
N ALA A 157 4.37 14.37 -1.84
CA ALA A 157 4.74 15.10 -0.63
C ALA A 157 5.64 16.27 -1.03
N LYS A 158 5.20 17.51 -0.77
CA LYS A 158 6.06 18.69 -0.93
C LYS A 158 7.35 18.41 -0.18
N PRO A 159 8.53 18.62 -0.80
CA PRO A 159 9.79 18.44 -0.09
C PRO A 159 9.70 19.25 1.18
N LYS A 160 9.85 18.57 2.33
CA LYS A 160 10.07 19.26 3.60
C LYS A 160 11.34 20.07 3.37
N GLY A 161 11.17 21.36 3.09
CA GLY A 161 12.28 22.26 2.86
C GLY A 161 13.27 22.11 4.01
N PRO A 162 14.58 22.28 3.76
CA PRO A 162 15.56 22.18 4.81
C PRO A 162 15.10 23.12 5.93
N LYS A 163 14.93 22.57 7.15
CA LYS A 163 14.84 23.41 8.35
C LYS A 163 16.15 24.17 8.39
N SER A 164 16.13 25.39 7.86
CA SER A 164 17.27 26.29 7.85
C SER A 164 17.72 26.47 9.29
N PRO A 165 18.98 26.15 9.65
CA PRO A 165 19.52 26.59 10.91
C PRO A 165 19.75 28.08 10.77
N SER A 166 18.89 28.89 11.40
CA SER A 166 19.15 30.33 11.54
C SER A 166 20.38 30.54 12.42
N LEU A 167 21.55 30.61 11.79
CA LEU A 167 22.78 31.15 12.37
C LEU A 167 22.84 32.66 12.11
N GLY A 168 22.95 33.44 13.18
CA GLY A 168 23.22 34.88 13.19
C GLY A 168 22.22 35.62 14.08
N ARG A 169 22.59 36.47 15.05
CA ARG A 169 23.85 37.18 15.29
C ARG A 169 23.86 37.69 16.75
N LYS A 170 25.07 37.82 17.30
CA LYS A 170 25.40 38.19 18.68
C LYS A 170 25.05 39.65 19.04
N SER A 171 24.94 39.87 20.36
CA SER A 171 25.41 41.03 21.16
C SER A 171 24.36 42.03 21.65
N ALA A 172 24.12 42.05 22.97
CA ALA A 172 24.18 43.27 23.77
C ALA A 172 24.30 42.92 25.27
N GLN A 173 25.37 43.43 25.86
CA GLN A 173 25.82 43.31 27.23
C GLN A 173 25.23 44.50 28.00
N SER A 174 24.55 44.28 29.13
CA SER A 174 24.49 45.22 30.27
C SER A 174 23.58 44.68 31.39
N SER A 175 24.18 44.09 32.42
CA SER A 175 23.54 43.88 33.72
C SER A 175 23.94 45.03 34.65
N PRO A 176 23.02 45.84 35.18
CA PRO A 176 23.31 46.74 36.29
C PRO A 176 23.26 45.99 37.62
N GLN A 177 24.26 46.24 38.47
CA GLN A 177 24.27 45.83 39.87
C GLN A 177 23.06 46.40 40.62
N LEU A 178 22.45 45.61 41.50
CA LEU A 178 21.60 46.12 42.57
C LEU A 178 22.02 45.48 43.91
N GLN A 179 22.49 46.33 44.83
CA GLN A 179 22.81 45.99 46.21
C GLN A 179 21.56 46.04 47.11
N LYS A 180 21.41 44.98 47.92
CA LYS A 180 20.88 44.85 49.29
C LYS A 180 19.70 45.71 49.81
N LYS A 181 18.70 44.99 50.33
CA LYS A 181 17.99 45.14 51.63
C LYS A 181 17.14 43.85 51.78
N ILE A 182 17.05 43.10 52.89
CA ILE A 182 17.20 43.29 54.34
C ILE A 182 17.93 42.07 54.91
#